data_AF-A0A7J9J018-F1
#
_entry.id   AF-A0A7J9J018-F1
#
_cell.length_a   1.000
_cell.length_b   1.000
_cell.length_c   1.000
_cell.angle_alpha   90.00
_cell.angle_beta   90.00
_cell.angle_gamma   90.00
#
_symmetry.space_group_name_H-M   'P 1'
#
loop_
_entity.id
_entity.type
_entity.pdbx_description
1 polymer ?
#
loop_
_entity_poly.entity_id
_entity_poly.type
_entity_poly.pdbx_seq_one_letter_code
_entity_poly.pdbx_strand_id
1 'polypeptide(L)'
;VGRRIESVVLPLELLQQLKQSDFSDQQEYDAWQKRNLRVLEAGLLLHPRVPLDKSNNASQRLRQIIHAALDRPIETGKNNESMQVLRSAVMSLASRSDGSLSDSCHWADGIPLNLRLYEMLLEMCFDINDETSIVEEVDELMEQIKKTWVILGINQMLHNLCFAWVLFHHFVSTGQVEMDLLYAADGQLAEVAKDAKTTRDPEYSKILSSTLSSILGWAEKRLLAYHDTFDSGNVYTMQGIVSLGVSAAKILVEDVSTEYRRKRKEVDVARNRIDTYIRSSLRTAFAQASL
;
A
#
# COMPACT_ATOMS: atom_id res chain seq x y z
N VAL A 1 21.59 -20.81 17.78
CA VAL A 1 20.44 -20.05 18.32
C VAL A 1 19.88 -19.21 17.19
N GLY A 2 18.68 -19.54 16.69
CA GLY A 2 18.08 -18.84 15.54
C GLY A 2 17.78 -17.38 15.88
N ARG A 3 18.08 -16.44 14.98
CA ARG A 3 17.63 -15.04 15.13
C ARG A 3 16.11 -15.02 15.07
N ARG A 4 15.46 -14.20 15.91
CA ARG A 4 14.01 -13.96 15.79
C ARG A 4 13.77 -13.32 14.42
N ILE A 5 12.76 -13.79 13.69
CA ILE A 5 12.40 -13.25 12.36
C ILE A 5 12.16 -11.73 12.45
N GLU A 6 11.61 -11.28 13.58
CA GLU A 6 11.36 -9.87 13.92
C GLU A 6 12.64 -9.01 14.06
N SER A 7 13.83 -9.64 14.09
CA SER A 7 15.14 -8.96 14.15
C SER A 7 15.89 -8.98 12.80
N VAL A 8 15.27 -9.58 11.77
CA VAL A 8 15.88 -9.78 10.46
C VAL A 8 15.63 -8.59 9.54
N VAL A 9 16.71 -7.99 9.07
CA VAL A 9 16.68 -7.05 7.95
C VAL A 9 16.80 -7.85 6.65
N LEU A 10 15.67 -8.16 6.02
CA LEU A 10 15.60 -9.10 4.90
C LEU A 10 16.57 -8.75 3.74
N PRO A 11 16.64 -7.50 3.22
CA PRO A 11 17.57 -7.17 2.14
C PRO A 11 19.04 -7.37 2.52
N LEU A 12 19.38 -7.17 3.79
CA LEU A 12 20.74 -7.38 4.28
C LEU A 12 21.08 -8.88 4.32
N GLU A 13 20.16 -9.72 4.80
CA GLU A 13 20.40 -11.17 4.84
C GLU A 13 20.46 -11.76 3.42
N LEU A 14 19.63 -11.27 2.49
CA LEU A 14 19.69 -11.64 1.08
C LEU A 14 21.05 -11.34 0.47
N LEU A 15 21.58 -10.11 0.67
CA LEU A 15 22.92 -9.70 0.25
C LEU A 15 24.03 -10.61 0.80
N GLN A 16 23.86 -11.21 1.99
CA GLN A 16 24.85 -12.07 2.62
C GLN A 16 24.76 -13.55 2.20
N GLN A 17 23.58 -14.00 1.78
CA GLN A 17 23.31 -15.40 1.51
C GLN A 17 23.46 -15.76 0.04
N LEU A 18 23.02 -14.88 -0.86
CA LEU A 18 23.09 -15.11 -2.30
C LEU A 18 24.43 -14.64 -2.88
N LYS A 19 25.00 -15.50 -3.71
CA LYS A 19 26.29 -15.31 -4.38
C LYS A 19 26.06 -15.09 -5.86
N GLN A 20 27.08 -14.57 -6.55
CA GLN A 20 27.06 -14.41 -8.01
C GLN A 20 26.71 -15.72 -8.75
N SER A 21 27.11 -16.89 -8.22
CA SER A 21 26.81 -18.20 -8.82
C SER A 21 25.31 -18.54 -8.86
N ASP A 22 24.49 -17.82 -8.11
CA ASP A 22 23.04 -18.05 -8.03
C ASP A 22 22.26 -17.26 -9.11
N PHE A 23 22.97 -16.55 -10.00
CA PHE A 23 22.41 -15.67 -11.02
C PHE A 23 22.91 -16.07 -12.41
N SER A 24 22.19 -15.65 -13.45
CA SER A 24 22.49 -16.00 -14.84
C SER A 24 23.79 -15.36 -15.31
N ASP A 25 24.01 -14.11 -14.91
CA ASP A 25 25.21 -13.33 -15.24
C ASP A 25 25.56 -12.27 -14.18
N GLN A 26 26.72 -11.62 -14.35
CA GLN A 26 27.21 -10.57 -13.46
C GLN A 26 26.29 -9.33 -13.45
N GLN A 27 25.70 -8.99 -14.58
CA GLN A 27 24.87 -7.78 -14.70
C GLN A 27 23.58 -7.94 -13.89
N GLU A 28 22.96 -9.12 -13.94
CA GLU A 28 21.81 -9.47 -13.13
C GLU A 28 22.15 -9.41 -11.64
N TYR A 29 23.29 -9.98 -11.24
CA TYR A 29 23.77 -9.94 -9.86
C TYR A 29 23.98 -8.49 -9.37
N ASP A 30 24.67 -7.67 -10.15
CA ASP A 30 24.94 -6.26 -9.81
C ASP A 30 23.65 -5.44 -9.72
N ALA A 31 22.70 -5.67 -10.64
CA ALA A 31 21.39 -5.03 -10.60
C ALA A 31 20.59 -5.44 -9.35
N TRP A 32 20.60 -6.73 -9.00
CA TRP A 32 19.96 -7.25 -7.79
C TRP A 32 20.59 -6.69 -6.51
N GLN A 33 21.92 -6.58 -6.44
CA GLN A 33 22.60 -5.95 -5.30
C GLN A 33 22.16 -4.48 -5.14
N LYS A 34 22.16 -3.71 -6.24
CA LYS A 34 21.72 -2.31 -6.25
C LYS A 34 20.27 -2.19 -5.78
N ARG A 35 19.37 -3.07 -6.21
CA ARG A 35 17.96 -3.08 -5.74
C ARG A 35 17.87 -3.30 -4.23
N ASN A 36 18.60 -4.26 -3.66
CA ASN A 36 18.60 -4.50 -2.20
C ASN A 36 19.12 -3.29 -1.42
N LEU A 37 20.17 -2.62 -1.91
CA LEU A 37 20.67 -1.38 -1.30
C LEU A 37 19.65 -0.23 -1.37
N ARG A 38 18.89 -0.12 -2.47
CA ARG A 38 17.79 0.85 -2.57
C ARG A 38 16.64 0.55 -1.61
N VAL A 39 16.33 -0.72 -1.35
CA VAL A 39 15.33 -1.10 -0.33
C VAL A 39 15.82 -0.71 1.07
N LEU A 40 17.10 -0.97 1.38
CA LEU A 40 17.70 -0.51 2.65
C LEU A 40 17.68 1.01 2.77
N GLU A 41 17.99 1.73 1.70
CA GLU A 41 17.91 3.20 1.64
C GLU A 41 16.48 3.70 1.92
N ALA A 42 15.49 3.11 1.24
CA ALA A 42 14.09 3.49 1.39
C ALA A 42 13.64 3.35 2.84
N GLY A 43 13.92 2.21 3.48
CA GLY A 43 13.42 1.92 4.82
C GLY A 43 14.19 2.59 5.95
N LEU A 44 15.52 2.67 5.83
CA LEU A 44 16.37 3.15 6.92
C LEU A 44 16.70 4.63 6.80
N LEU A 45 16.64 5.23 5.60
CA LEU A 45 17.08 6.60 5.35
C LEU A 45 15.97 7.54 4.86
N LEU A 46 15.07 7.08 3.99
CA LEU A 46 14.05 7.94 3.37
C LEU A 46 12.73 7.93 4.13
N HIS A 47 12.28 6.75 4.54
CA HIS A 47 10.99 6.52 5.20
C HIS A 47 11.16 5.78 6.53
N PRO A 48 12.05 6.22 7.44
CA PRO A 48 12.18 5.55 8.73
C PRO A 48 10.98 5.90 9.61
N ARG A 49 10.41 4.90 10.30
CA ARG A 49 9.37 5.13 11.32
C ARG A 49 9.88 6.01 12.45
N VAL A 50 11.08 5.71 12.95
CA VAL A 50 11.77 6.55 13.95
C VAL A 50 12.60 7.60 13.20
N PRO A 51 12.37 8.91 13.40
CA PRO A 51 13.12 9.95 12.70
C PRO A 51 14.64 9.85 12.92
N LEU A 52 15.41 10.27 11.91
CA LEU A 52 16.87 10.30 11.95
C LEU A 52 17.37 11.62 12.51
N ASP A 53 18.37 11.56 13.40
CA ASP A 53 19.18 12.72 13.73
C ASP A 53 20.17 13.02 12.59
N LYS A 54 20.36 14.30 12.28
CA LYS A 54 21.25 14.79 11.21
C LYS A 54 22.72 14.44 11.48
N SER A 55 23.11 14.31 12.75
CA SER A 55 24.45 13.88 13.18
C SER A 55 24.65 12.36 13.21
N ASN A 56 23.68 11.56 12.77
CA ASN A 56 23.78 10.11 12.91
C ASN A 56 24.86 9.51 11.97
N ASN A 57 25.97 9.07 12.57
CA ASN A 57 27.11 8.48 11.86
C ASN A 57 26.73 7.24 11.04
N ALA A 58 25.85 6.37 11.54
CA ALA A 58 25.43 5.17 10.81
C ALA A 58 24.65 5.54 9.53
N SER A 59 23.83 6.59 9.59
CA SER A 59 23.09 7.09 8.44
C SER A 59 24.02 7.66 7.35
N GLN A 60 25.03 8.43 7.75
CA GLN A 60 26.04 8.97 6.82
C GLN A 60 26.86 7.85 6.21
N ARG A 61 27.26 6.87 7.02
CA ARG A 61 28.01 5.69 6.56
C ARG A 61 27.20 4.85 5.57
N LEU A 62 25.92 4.61 5.83
CA LEU A 62 25.05 3.89 4.90
C LEU A 62 24.91 4.64 3.56
N ARG A 63 24.72 5.97 3.59
CA ARG A 63 24.69 6.80 2.36
C ARG A 63 25.97 6.68 1.55
N GLN A 64 27.13 6.73 2.21
CA GLN A 64 28.43 6.57 1.55
C GLN A 64 28.58 5.21 0.88
N ILE A 65 28.16 4.13 1.56
CA ILE A 65 28.21 2.77 1.00
C ILE A 65 27.31 2.66 -0.22
N ILE A 66 26.06 3.15 -0.14
CA ILE A 66 25.12 3.11 -1.26
C ILE A 66 25.65 3.92 -2.44
N HIS A 67 26.23 5.09 -2.19
CA HIS A 67 26.81 5.92 -3.26
C HIS A 67 28.00 5.24 -3.92
N ALA A 68 28.93 4.67 -3.14
CA ALA A 68 30.06 3.92 -3.67
C ALA A 68 29.62 2.67 -4.48
N ALA A 69 28.51 2.04 -4.08
CA ALA A 69 27.93 0.90 -4.78
C ALA A 69 27.34 1.23 -6.17
N LEU A 70 27.16 2.51 -6.50
CA LEU A 70 26.75 2.93 -7.84
C LEU A 70 27.88 2.69 -8.85
N ASP A 71 29.11 3.00 -8.45
CA ASP A 71 30.32 2.90 -9.27
C ASP A 71 30.94 1.50 -9.24
N ARG A 72 31.00 0.87 -8.06
CA ARG A 72 31.59 -0.46 -7.88
C ARG A 72 30.69 -1.37 -7.04
N PRO A 73 30.32 -2.57 -7.51
CA PRO A 73 29.52 -3.54 -6.74
C PRO A 73 30.12 -3.86 -5.37
N ILE A 74 29.26 -4.16 -4.38
CA ILE A 74 29.72 -4.51 -3.03
C ILE A 74 30.18 -5.97 -3.04
N GLU A 75 31.32 -6.22 -2.41
CA GLU A 75 31.79 -7.57 -2.16
C GLU A 75 31.01 -8.17 -0.96
N THR A 76 30.19 -9.19 -1.23
CA THR A 76 29.18 -9.77 -0.31
C THR A 76 29.69 -10.93 0.54
N GLY A 77 30.98 -11.28 0.43
CA GLY A 77 31.58 -12.36 1.22
C GLY A 77 31.41 -12.12 2.72
N LYS A 78 31.03 -13.16 3.49
CA LYS A 78 30.77 -13.06 4.94
C LYS A 78 31.93 -12.47 5.76
N ASN A 79 33.16 -12.64 5.31
CA ASN A 79 34.37 -12.12 5.97
C ASN A 79 34.90 -10.83 5.32
N ASN A 80 34.16 -10.22 4.39
CA ASN A 80 34.57 -8.99 3.74
C ASN A 80 34.30 -7.79 4.67
N GLU A 81 35.30 -6.92 4.79
CA GLU A 81 35.21 -5.69 5.57
C GLU A 81 34.05 -4.79 5.11
N SER A 82 33.81 -4.65 3.79
CA SER A 82 32.71 -3.83 3.27
C SER A 82 31.34 -4.35 3.71
N MET A 83 31.17 -5.68 3.73
CA MET A 83 29.92 -6.32 4.17
C MET A 83 29.71 -6.18 5.68
N GLN A 84 30.78 -6.25 6.48
CA GLN A 84 30.71 -6.03 7.93
C GLN A 84 30.37 -4.57 8.26
N VAL A 85 30.96 -3.64 7.51
CA VAL A 85 30.67 -2.21 7.61
C VAL A 85 29.22 -1.91 7.24
N LEU A 86 28.70 -2.48 6.15
CA LEU A 86 27.29 -2.37 5.77
C LEU A 86 26.37 -2.94 6.84
N ARG A 87 26.66 -4.16 7.32
CA ARG A 87 25.89 -4.81 8.38
C ARG A 87 25.82 -3.97 9.65
N SER A 88 26.95 -3.43 10.10
CA SER A 88 27.01 -2.60 11.31
C SER A 88 26.15 -1.35 11.17
N ALA A 89 26.26 -0.64 10.04
CA ALA A 89 25.45 0.56 9.79
C ALA A 89 23.95 0.24 9.70
N VAL A 90 23.58 -0.81 8.96
CA VAL A 90 22.19 -1.24 8.80
C VAL A 90 21.58 -1.67 10.12
N MET A 91 22.26 -2.54 10.89
CA MET A 91 21.73 -3.01 12.17
C MET A 91 21.57 -1.85 13.16
N SER A 92 22.53 -0.92 13.22
CA SER A 92 22.43 0.27 14.08
C SER A 92 21.24 1.16 13.74
N LEU A 93 20.86 1.25 12.47
CA LEU A 93 19.69 2.02 12.03
C LEU A 93 18.38 1.24 12.22
N ALA A 94 18.40 -0.07 12.05
CA ALA A 94 17.22 -0.91 12.20
C ALA A 94 16.85 -1.16 13.66
N SER A 95 17.81 -1.17 14.60
CA SER A 95 17.58 -1.41 16.03
C SER A 95 17.38 -0.12 16.84
N ARG A 96 16.86 0.94 16.23
CA ARG A 96 16.66 2.22 16.93
C ARG A 96 15.44 2.11 17.84
N SER A 97 15.62 2.43 19.11
CA SER A 97 14.49 2.50 20.05
C SER A 97 13.53 3.61 19.64
N ASP A 98 12.24 3.28 19.62
CA ASP A 98 11.13 4.23 19.49
C ASP A 98 10.72 4.84 20.86
N GLY A 99 11.53 4.63 21.90
CA GLY A 99 11.22 5.00 23.28
C GLY A 99 10.46 3.91 24.05
N SER A 100 10.08 2.81 23.41
CA SER A 100 9.52 1.62 24.08
C SER A 100 10.63 0.68 24.57
N LEU A 101 10.25 -0.19 25.51
CA LEU A 101 11.12 -1.26 26.04
C LEU A 101 11.26 -2.46 25.06
N SER A 102 10.71 -2.36 23.85
CA SER A 102 10.72 -3.44 22.87
C SER A 102 11.96 -3.36 21.98
N ASP A 103 12.72 -4.45 21.90
CA ASP A 103 13.80 -4.65 20.91
C ASP A 103 13.20 -4.98 19.54
N SER A 104 12.46 -4.04 18.96
CA SER A 104 11.83 -4.18 17.64
C SER A 104 12.76 -3.72 16.52
N CYS A 105 12.74 -4.41 15.38
CA CYS A 105 13.51 -4.04 14.20
C CYS A 105 12.70 -3.14 13.27
N HIS A 106 13.11 -1.89 13.16
CA HIS A 106 12.44 -0.83 12.40
C HIS A 106 13.12 -0.60 11.05
N TRP A 107 13.12 -1.62 10.18
CA TRP A 107 13.72 -1.49 8.84
C TRP A 107 12.70 -1.25 7.72
N ALA A 108 11.44 -1.67 7.90
CA ALA A 108 10.40 -1.63 6.86
C ALA A 108 9.01 -1.23 7.39
N ASP A 109 8.91 -0.64 8.57
CA ASP A 109 7.65 -0.27 9.21
C ASP A 109 7.31 1.22 9.11
N GLY A 110 8.05 1.98 8.29
CA GLY A 110 7.78 3.39 8.03
C GLY A 110 7.02 3.62 6.72
N ILE A 111 6.14 4.64 6.73
CA ILE A 111 5.26 5.01 5.61
C ILE A 111 5.99 5.93 4.62
N PRO A 112 5.81 5.74 3.30
CA PRO A 112 4.89 4.81 2.63
C PRO A 112 5.51 3.46 2.24
N LEU A 113 6.76 3.18 2.63
CA LEU A 113 7.45 1.95 2.22
C LEU A 113 6.71 0.70 2.70
N ASN A 114 6.29 0.68 3.95
CA ASN A 114 5.60 -0.47 4.54
C ASN A 114 4.30 -0.83 3.80
N LEU A 115 3.49 0.19 3.47
CA LEU A 115 2.24 0.03 2.71
C LEU A 115 2.55 -0.51 1.31
N ARG A 116 3.59 0.02 0.65
CA ARG A 116 3.97 -0.46 -0.68
C ARG A 116 4.43 -1.91 -0.67
N LEU A 117 5.21 -2.31 0.34
CA LEU A 117 5.61 -3.71 0.53
C LEU A 117 4.41 -4.61 0.81
N TYR A 118 3.47 -4.12 1.63
CA TYR A 118 2.26 -4.87 1.96
C TYR A 118 1.31 -5.03 0.77
N GLU A 119 1.12 -3.99 -0.05
CA GLU A 119 0.40 -4.07 -1.32
C GLU A 119 1.00 -5.17 -2.21
N MET A 120 2.32 -5.18 -2.42
CA MET A 120 2.99 -6.21 -3.23
C MET A 120 2.78 -7.63 -2.69
N LEU A 121 2.63 -7.79 -1.37
CA LEU A 121 2.30 -9.09 -0.77
C LEU A 121 0.84 -9.48 -1.05
N LEU A 122 -0.09 -8.52 -0.96
CA LEU A 122 -1.51 -8.75 -1.25
C LEU A 122 -1.76 -9.07 -2.73
N GLU A 123 -0.95 -8.56 -3.65
CA GLU A 123 -1.02 -8.92 -5.08
C GLU A 123 -0.82 -10.44 -5.31
N MET A 124 -0.17 -11.15 -4.39
CA MET A 124 -0.04 -12.62 -4.48
C MET A 124 -1.39 -13.35 -4.33
N CYS A 125 -2.45 -12.68 -3.88
CA CYS A 125 -3.79 -13.26 -3.76
C CYS A 125 -4.48 -13.47 -5.11
N PHE A 126 -3.94 -12.97 -6.21
CA PHE A 126 -4.49 -13.13 -7.55
C PHE A 126 -3.70 -14.14 -8.37
N ASP A 127 -4.39 -14.88 -9.24
CA ASP A 127 -3.76 -15.89 -10.09
C ASP A 127 -2.90 -15.21 -11.18
N ILE A 128 -1.68 -15.70 -11.36
CA ILE A 128 -0.72 -15.19 -12.35
C ILE A 128 -1.14 -15.55 -13.79
N ASN A 129 -1.88 -16.64 -13.97
CA ASN A 129 -2.36 -17.12 -15.27
C ASN A 129 -3.74 -16.54 -15.62
N ASP A 130 -4.54 -16.27 -14.59
CA ASP A 130 -5.81 -15.56 -14.71
C ASP A 130 -5.82 -14.39 -13.74
N GLU A 131 -5.28 -13.26 -14.19
CA GLU A 131 -5.23 -12.03 -13.40
C GLU A 131 -6.62 -11.55 -12.98
N THR A 132 -7.74 -12.12 -13.42
CA THR A 132 -9.06 -11.70 -12.95
C THR A 132 -9.55 -12.45 -11.71
N SER A 133 -8.90 -13.58 -11.39
CA SER A 133 -9.33 -14.51 -10.35
C SER A 133 -8.48 -14.44 -9.10
N ILE A 134 -9.11 -14.71 -7.95
CA ILE A 134 -8.43 -14.90 -6.66
C ILE A 134 -7.97 -16.37 -6.57
N VAL A 135 -6.78 -16.61 -6.02
CA VAL A 135 -6.21 -17.96 -5.82
C VAL A 135 -7.10 -18.79 -4.87
N GLU A 136 -7.25 -20.09 -5.14
CA GLU A 136 -8.09 -20.99 -4.34
C GLU A 136 -7.68 -21.01 -2.85
N GLU A 137 -6.37 -21.00 -2.57
CA GLU A 137 -5.79 -21.00 -1.21
C GLU A 137 -5.54 -19.59 -0.64
N VAL A 138 -6.42 -18.62 -0.98
CA VAL A 138 -6.27 -17.23 -0.52
C VAL A 138 -6.25 -17.11 1.00
N ASP A 139 -6.98 -17.95 1.73
CA ASP A 139 -7.02 -17.92 3.19
C ASP A 139 -5.68 -18.36 3.80
N GLU A 140 -5.08 -19.47 3.32
CA GLU A 140 -3.75 -19.90 3.76
C GLU A 140 -2.68 -18.87 3.40
N LEU A 141 -2.75 -18.28 2.21
CA LEU A 141 -1.83 -17.23 1.78
C LEU A 141 -1.97 -15.99 2.67
N MET A 142 -3.20 -15.58 2.99
CA MET A 142 -3.48 -14.45 3.86
C MET A 142 -2.90 -14.68 5.26
N GLU A 143 -2.98 -15.90 5.80
CA GLU A 143 -2.31 -16.25 7.05
C GLU A 143 -0.79 -16.09 6.97
N GLN A 144 -0.15 -16.41 5.83
CA GLN A 144 1.28 -16.17 5.64
C GLN A 144 1.60 -14.68 5.55
N ILE A 145 0.81 -13.92 4.80
CA ILE A 145 0.98 -12.46 4.65
C ILE A 145 0.86 -11.79 6.03
N LYS A 146 -0.10 -12.18 6.86
CA LYS A 146 -0.28 -11.64 8.22
C LYS A 146 0.92 -11.84 9.14
N LYS A 147 1.77 -12.85 8.92
CA LYS A 147 3.02 -13.03 9.68
C LYS A 147 4.02 -11.90 9.45
N THR A 148 3.89 -11.14 8.37
CA THR A 148 4.75 -10.00 8.06
C THR A 148 4.35 -8.71 8.80
N TRP A 149 3.18 -8.69 9.44
CA TRP A 149 2.63 -7.48 10.07
C TRP A 149 3.56 -6.84 11.09
N VAL A 150 4.22 -7.65 11.92
CA VAL A 150 5.16 -7.14 12.93
C VAL A 150 6.36 -6.44 12.28
N ILE A 151 6.84 -6.92 11.13
CA ILE A 151 7.97 -6.33 10.39
C ILE A 151 7.55 -5.04 9.68
N LEU A 152 6.33 -4.99 9.15
CA LEU A 152 5.81 -3.89 8.35
C LEU A 152 5.03 -2.85 9.19
N GLY A 153 4.83 -3.08 10.48
CA GLY A 153 3.99 -2.24 11.32
C GLY A 153 2.53 -2.20 10.86
N ILE A 154 2.03 -3.30 10.26
CA ILE A 154 0.66 -3.40 9.77
C ILE A 154 -0.24 -3.92 10.89
N ASN A 155 -1.45 -3.38 10.97
CA ASN A 155 -2.51 -3.85 11.85
C ASN A 155 -3.75 -4.20 11.02
N GLN A 156 -4.78 -4.73 11.67
CA GLN A 156 -6.03 -5.12 11.00
C GLN A 156 -6.65 -3.96 10.21
N MET A 157 -6.62 -2.74 10.75
CA MET A 157 -7.23 -1.58 10.11
C MET A 157 -6.53 -1.16 8.82
N LEU A 158 -5.19 -1.11 8.86
CA LEU A 158 -4.38 -0.85 7.67
C LEU A 158 -4.56 -1.97 6.64
N HIS A 159 -4.68 -3.21 7.09
CA HIS A 159 -4.95 -4.33 6.20
C HIS A 159 -6.31 -4.20 5.51
N ASN A 160 -7.40 -3.91 6.25
CA ASN A 160 -8.73 -3.71 5.67
C ASN A 160 -8.70 -2.63 4.58
N LEU A 161 -8.02 -1.52 4.85
CA LEU A 161 -7.88 -0.42 3.89
C LEU A 161 -7.04 -0.80 2.66
N CYS A 162 -5.88 -1.45 2.87
CA CYS A 162 -5.02 -1.89 1.78
C CYS A 162 -5.70 -2.96 0.93
N PHE A 163 -6.44 -3.88 1.54
CA PHE A 163 -7.12 -4.95 0.82
C PHE A 163 -8.31 -4.44 0.02
N ALA A 164 -9.10 -3.50 0.56
CA ALA A 164 -10.12 -2.78 -0.22
C ALA A 164 -9.50 -2.06 -1.43
N TRP A 165 -8.34 -1.42 -1.25
CA TRP A 165 -7.61 -0.77 -2.33
C TRP A 165 -7.13 -1.76 -3.39
N VAL A 166 -6.48 -2.86 -2.99
CA VAL A 166 -5.93 -3.85 -3.90
C VAL A 166 -7.04 -4.53 -4.72
N LEU A 167 -8.14 -4.96 -4.09
CA LEU A 167 -9.30 -5.51 -4.80
C LEU A 167 -9.87 -4.54 -5.83
N PHE A 168 -10.04 -3.26 -5.44
CA PHE A 168 -10.51 -2.22 -6.33
C PHE A 168 -9.52 -1.95 -7.48
N HIS A 169 -8.26 -1.76 -7.16
CA HIS A 169 -7.21 -1.48 -8.13
C HIS A 169 -7.09 -2.60 -9.16
N HIS A 170 -7.22 -3.85 -8.69
CA HIS A 170 -7.19 -5.03 -9.53
C HIS A 170 -8.37 -5.09 -10.49
N PHE A 171 -9.60 -4.88 -9.99
CA PHE A 171 -10.80 -4.74 -10.84
C PHE A 171 -10.62 -3.67 -11.93
N VAL A 172 -10.02 -2.54 -11.60
CA VAL A 172 -9.77 -1.45 -12.55
C VAL A 172 -8.71 -1.85 -13.58
N SER A 173 -7.62 -2.47 -13.13
CA SER A 173 -6.46 -2.82 -13.96
C SER A 173 -6.76 -3.94 -14.94
N THR A 174 -7.66 -4.86 -14.57
CA THR A 174 -8.13 -5.96 -15.42
C THR A 174 -9.29 -5.57 -16.34
N GLY A 175 -9.60 -4.28 -16.46
CA GLY A 175 -10.57 -3.78 -17.42
C GLY A 175 -12.04 -3.86 -16.98
N GLN A 176 -12.31 -3.98 -15.68
CA GLN A 176 -13.66 -4.03 -15.10
C GLN A 176 -14.47 -5.28 -15.51
N VAL A 177 -13.78 -6.40 -15.75
CA VAL A 177 -14.41 -7.66 -16.20
C VAL A 177 -15.09 -8.39 -15.05
N GLU A 178 -14.37 -8.61 -13.95
CA GLU A 178 -14.86 -9.40 -12.80
C GLU A 178 -15.53 -8.54 -11.73
N MET A 179 -16.86 -8.54 -11.74
CA MET A 179 -17.66 -7.79 -10.76
C MET A 179 -17.50 -8.28 -9.33
N ASP A 180 -17.10 -9.53 -9.13
CA ASP A 180 -16.87 -10.10 -7.80
C ASP A 180 -15.74 -9.38 -7.07
N LEU A 181 -14.70 -8.91 -7.78
CA LEU A 181 -13.65 -8.07 -7.20
C LEU A 181 -14.19 -6.72 -6.72
N LEU A 182 -15.08 -6.10 -7.50
CA LEU A 182 -15.73 -4.85 -7.14
C LEU A 182 -16.64 -5.01 -5.92
N TYR A 183 -17.42 -6.10 -5.88
CA TYR A 183 -18.27 -6.41 -4.73
C TYR A 183 -17.46 -6.77 -3.49
N ALA A 184 -16.35 -7.49 -3.63
CA ALA A 184 -15.43 -7.75 -2.55
C ALA A 184 -14.83 -6.45 -2.01
N ALA A 185 -14.41 -5.52 -2.89
CA ALA A 185 -13.91 -4.21 -2.48
C ALA A 185 -14.98 -3.40 -1.72
N ASP A 186 -16.23 -3.35 -2.20
CA ASP A 186 -17.33 -2.67 -1.51
C ASP A 186 -17.67 -3.34 -0.16
N GLY A 187 -17.60 -4.67 -0.10
CA GLY A 187 -17.70 -5.44 1.14
C GLY A 187 -16.61 -5.09 2.14
N GLN A 188 -15.35 -4.98 1.69
CA GLN A 188 -14.23 -4.56 2.54
C GLN A 188 -14.36 -3.10 3.01
N LEU A 189 -14.96 -2.21 2.23
CA LEU A 189 -15.26 -0.84 2.69
C LEU A 189 -16.20 -0.83 3.90
N ALA A 190 -17.03 -1.86 4.12
CA ALA A 190 -17.85 -1.96 5.32
C ALA A 190 -17.00 -2.15 6.59
N GLU A 191 -15.90 -2.89 6.52
CA GLU A 191 -14.94 -3.02 7.64
C GLU A 191 -14.15 -1.72 7.84
N VAL A 192 -13.70 -1.10 6.74
CA VAL A 192 -13.04 0.22 6.79
C VAL A 192 -13.94 1.29 7.42
N ALA A 193 -15.25 1.26 7.16
CA ALA A 193 -16.21 2.17 7.78
C ALA A 193 -16.32 1.98 9.31
N LYS A 194 -16.20 0.75 9.81
CA LYS A 194 -16.17 0.47 11.25
C LYS A 194 -14.86 0.98 11.86
N ASP A 195 -13.75 0.73 11.19
CA ASP A 195 -12.41 1.14 11.61
C ASP A 195 -12.31 2.67 11.74
N ALA A 196 -12.77 3.41 10.72
CA ALA A 196 -12.78 4.87 10.69
C ALA A 196 -13.55 5.51 11.87
N LYS A 197 -14.58 4.83 12.40
CA LYS A 197 -15.36 5.33 13.55
C LYS A 197 -14.64 5.17 14.89
N THR A 198 -13.71 4.22 14.98
CA THR A 198 -13.10 3.81 16.25
C THR A 198 -11.72 4.43 16.45
N THR A 199 -10.98 4.62 15.37
CA THR A 199 -9.62 5.15 15.42
C THR A 199 -9.56 6.66 15.55
N ARG A 200 -8.44 7.14 16.09
CA ARG A 200 -8.07 8.55 16.12
C ARG A 200 -6.63 8.76 15.65
N ASP A 201 -6.06 7.76 14.99
CA ASP A 201 -4.71 7.83 14.45
C ASP A 201 -4.67 8.80 13.26
N PRO A 202 -3.96 9.93 13.36
CA PRO A 202 -3.86 10.90 12.27
C PRO A 202 -3.18 10.33 11.02
N GLU A 203 -2.26 9.39 11.19
CA GLU A 203 -1.56 8.76 10.07
C GLU A 203 -2.49 7.85 9.29
N TYR A 204 -3.27 7.00 10.00
CA TYR A 204 -4.34 6.22 9.39
C TYR A 204 -5.36 7.09 8.67
N SER A 205 -5.83 8.18 9.29
CA SER A 205 -6.85 9.07 8.72
C SER A 205 -6.37 9.70 7.41
N LYS A 206 -5.09 10.07 7.33
CA LYS A 206 -4.47 10.59 6.11
C LYS A 206 -4.44 9.55 4.99
N ILE A 207 -4.06 8.30 5.30
CA ILE A 207 -4.03 7.20 4.32
C ILE A 207 -5.46 6.89 3.85
N LEU A 208 -6.40 6.74 4.79
CA LEU A 208 -7.82 6.53 4.54
C LEU A 208 -8.37 7.58 3.56
N SER A 209 -8.17 8.86 3.88
CA SER A 209 -8.65 9.96 3.05
C SER A 209 -8.07 9.91 1.63
N SER A 210 -6.76 9.65 1.49
CA SER A 210 -6.10 9.53 0.19
C SER A 210 -6.63 8.36 -0.64
N THR A 211 -6.76 7.17 -0.02
CA THR A 211 -7.25 5.96 -0.68
C THR A 211 -8.70 6.11 -1.13
N LEU A 212 -9.59 6.53 -0.22
CA LEU A 212 -11.01 6.68 -0.54
C LEU A 212 -11.28 7.81 -1.53
N SER A 213 -10.49 8.90 -1.50
CA SER A 213 -10.59 9.96 -2.51
C SER A 213 -10.20 9.46 -3.90
N SER A 214 -9.25 8.53 -3.99
CA SER A 214 -8.84 7.92 -5.26
C SER A 214 -9.93 7.00 -5.81
N ILE A 215 -10.53 6.15 -4.96
CA ILE A 215 -11.67 5.30 -5.30
C ILE A 215 -12.87 6.16 -5.75
N LEU A 216 -13.24 7.14 -4.93
CA LEU A 216 -14.36 8.04 -5.21
C LEU A 216 -14.13 8.83 -6.50
N GLY A 217 -12.94 9.41 -6.69
CA GLY A 217 -12.61 10.17 -7.89
C GLY A 217 -12.65 9.33 -9.16
N TRP A 218 -12.28 8.05 -9.09
CA TRP A 218 -12.41 7.11 -10.21
C TRP A 218 -13.88 6.80 -10.53
N ALA A 219 -14.71 6.58 -9.50
CA ALA A 219 -16.14 6.31 -9.66
C ALA A 219 -16.87 7.55 -10.20
N GLU A 220 -16.62 8.73 -9.65
CA GLU A 220 -17.28 9.98 -10.03
C GLU A 220 -17.00 10.38 -11.49
N LYS A 221 -15.78 10.15 -11.99
CA LYS A 221 -15.46 10.39 -13.41
C LYS A 221 -16.40 9.67 -14.37
N ARG A 222 -16.88 8.48 -13.98
CA ARG A 222 -17.81 7.65 -14.76
C ARG A 222 -19.26 8.05 -14.52
N LEU A 223 -19.62 8.25 -13.24
CA LEU A 223 -21.01 8.49 -12.84
C LEU A 223 -21.51 9.89 -13.19
N LEU A 224 -20.64 10.91 -13.21
CA LEU A 224 -21.02 12.29 -13.56
C LEU A 224 -21.40 12.46 -15.03
N ALA A 225 -20.99 11.52 -15.90
CA ALA A 225 -21.31 11.45 -17.32
C ALA A 225 -21.75 10.03 -17.69
N TYR A 226 -22.61 9.41 -16.86
CA TYR A 226 -22.95 8.00 -17.02
C TYR A 226 -23.64 7.67 -18.36
N HIS A 227 -24.34 8.62 -19.00
CA HIS A 227 -24.92 8.38 -20.33
C HIS A 227 -23.86 8.18 -21.42
N ASP A 228 -22.65 8.74 -21.23
CA ASP A 228 -21.53 8.62 -22.16
C ASP A 228 -20.62 7.44 -21.77
N THR A 229 -20.62 7.08 -20.49
CA THR A 229 -19.71 6.06 -19.95
C THR A 229 -20.30 4.65 -20.00
N PHE A 230 -21.63 4.54 -19.86
CA PHE A 230 -22.31 3.24 -19.81
C PHE A 230 -23.22 3.02 -21.01
N ASP A 231 -23.04 1.87 -21.65
CA ASP A 231 -23.83 1.39 -22.78
C ASP A 231 -24.39 -0.01 -22.50
N SER A 232 -25.02 -0.63 -23.51
CA SER A 232 -25.58 -1.98 -23.37
C SER A 232 -24.54 -3.05 -23.01
N GLY A 233 -23.26 -2.82 -23.30
CA GLY A 233 -22.17 -3.74 -23.06
C GLY A 233 -21.60 -3.70 -21.65
N ASN A 234 -21.76 -2.59 -20.90
CA ASN A 234 -21.15 -2.44 -19.57
C ASN A 234 -22.09 -1.89 -18.48
N VAL A 235 -23.35 -1.57 -18.79
CA VAL A 235 -24.33 -1.00 -17.85
C VAL A 235 -24.52 -1.84 -16.58
N TYR A 236 -24.30 -3.16 -16.66
CA TYR A 236 -24.35 -4.07 -15.51
C TYR A 236 -23.35 -3.70 -14.40
N THR A 237 -22.24 -3.04 -14.74
CA THR A 237 -21.21 -2.60 -13.78
C THR A 237 -21.63 -1.36 -12.99
N MET A 238 -22.55 -0.55 -13.53
CA MET A 238 -22.91 0.76 -12.99
C MET A 238 -23.41 0.68 -11.54
N GLN A 239 -24.22 -0.33 -11.22
CA GLN A 239 -24.75 -0.51 -9.87
C GLN A 239 -23.63 -0.69 -8.84
N GLY A 240 -22.63 -1.55 -9.14
CA GLY A 240 -21.49 -1.76 -8.25
C GLY A 240 -20.65 -0.50 -8.09
N ILE A 241 -20.42 0.25 -9.18
CA ILE A 241 -19.63 1.48 -9.16
C ILE A 241 -20.35 2.58 -8.33
N VAL A 242 -21.67 2.68 -8.43
CA VAL A 242 -22.47 3.58 -7.58
C VAL A 242 -22.36 3.17 -6.11
N SER A 243 -22.49 1.87 -5.80
CA SER A 243 -22.37 1.37 -4.42
C SER A 243 -21.03 1.75 -3.82
N LEU A 244 -19.93 1.36 -4.48
CA LEU A 244 -18.57 1.64 -4.05
C LEU A 244 -18.29 3.13 -3.85
N GLY A 245 -18.67 3.96 -4.84
CA GLY A 245 -18.47 5.40 -4.78
C GLY A 245 -19.25 6.04 -3.62
N VAL A 246 -20.50 5.63 -3.40
CA VAL A 246 -21.31 6.12 -2.28
C VAL A 246 -20.74 5.67 -0.94
N SER A 247 -20.28 4.42 -0.82
CA SER A 247 -19.60 3.88 0.37
C SER A 247 -18.37 4.72 0.72
N ALA A 248 -17.47 4.95 -0.26
CA ALA A 248 -16.28 5.78 -0.07
C ALA A 248 -16.63 7.23 0.35
N ALA A 249 -17.63 7.84 -0.30
CA ALA A 249 -18.07 9.20 0.04
C ALA A 249 -18.65 9.31 1.46
N LYS A 250 -19.40 8.30 1.93
CA LYS A 250 -19.94 8.26 3.29
C LYS A 250 -18.81 8.22 4.32
N ILE A 251 -17.85 7.31 4.14
CA ILE A 251 -16.72 7.15 5.06
C ILE A 251 -15.90 8.44 5.14
N LEU A 252 -15.60 9.08 4.00
CA LEU A 252 -14.89 10.37 3.95
C LEU A 252 -15.62 11.49 4.70
N VAL A 253 -16.94 11.59 4.56
CA VAL A 253 -17.74 12.62 5.25
C VAL A 253 -17.77 12.36 6.76
N GLU A 254 -17.90 11.10 7.17
CA GLU A 254 -17.88 10.71 8.57
C GLU A 254 -16.52 11.01 9.21
N ASP A 255 -15.41 10.63 8.55
CA ASP A 255 -14.04 10.90 9.00
C ASP A 255 -13.79 12.41 9.23
N VAL A 256 -14.10 13.26 8.26
CA VAL A 256 -13.98 14.73 8.37
C VAL A 256 -14.90 15.32 9.45
N SER A 257 -16.07 14.72 9.67
CA SER A 257 -17.05 15.21 10.67
C SER A 257 -16.64 14.91 12.12
N THR A 258 -15.81 13.89 12.35
CA THR A 258 -15.28 13.62 13.69
C THR A 258 -14.25 14.68 14.12
N GLU A 259 -13.55 15.29 13.15
CA GLU A 259 -12.57 16.38 13.36
C GLU A 259 -13.26 17.72 13.70
N TYR A 260 -14.46 17.96 13.16
CA TYR A 260 -15.26 19.16 13.43
C TYR A 260 -16.55 18.82 14.19
N ARG A 261 -16.43 18.60 15.51
CA ARG A 261 -17.59 18.57 16.42
C ARG A 261 -18.34 19.91 16.36
N ARG A 262 -19.39 20.02 15.53
CA ARG A 262 -20.61 20.82 15.75
C ARG A 262 -21.58 20.73 14.56
N LYS A 263 -22.79 20.24 14.85
CA LYS A 263 -24.05 20.54 14.15
C LYS A 263 -23.97 20.53 12.61
N ARG A 264 -23.99 19.35 11.99
CA ARG A 264 -24.59 19.22 10.67
C ARG A 264 -25.86 18.39 10.79
N LYS A 265 -26.93 18.85 10.11
CA LYS A 265 -28.05 17.99 9.74
C LYS A 265 -27.47 16.73 9.12
N GLU A 266 -28.04 15.58 9.44
CA GLU A 266 -27.77 14.32 8.75
C GLU A 266 -28.04 14.56 7.27
N VAL A 267 -26.98 14.91 6.53
CA VAL A 267 -27.06 15.09 5.09
C VAL A 267 -27.02 13.68 4.55
N ASP A 268 -28.08 13.28 3.84
CA ASP A 268 -28.10 12.01 3.13
C ASP A 268 -27.05 12.08 2.00
N VAL A 269 -25.81 11.69 2.35
CA VAL A 269 -24.65 11.73 1.45
C VAL A 269 -24.93 10.90 0.20
N ALA A 270 -25.60 9.75 0.35
CA ALA A 270 -25.95 8.89 -0.76
C ALA A 270 -26.90 9.61 -1.72
N ARG A 271 -28.02 10.12 -1.22
CA ARG A 271 -29.01 10.81 -2.04
C ARG A 271 -28.42 12.02 -2.75
N ASN A 272 -27.61 12.82 -2.05
CA ASN A 272 -26.98 14.00 -2.65
C ASN A 272 -25.98 13.65 -3.75
N ARG A 273 -25.16 12.62 -3.56
CA ARG A 273 -24.22 12.15 -4.59
C ARG A 273 -24.99 11.63 -5.81
N ILE A 274 -25.99 10.78 -5.60
CA ILE A 274 -26.81 10.23 -6.68
C ILE A 274 -27.54 11.33 -7.46
N ASP A 275 -28.18 12.30 -6.78
CA ASP A 275 -28.83 13.44 -7.43
C ASP A 275 -27.84 14.29 -8.24
N THR A 276 -26.62 14.46 -7.73
CA THR A 276 -25.53 15.15 -8.45
C THR A 276 -25.15 14.41 -9.74
N TYR A 277 -24.97 13.08 -9.68
CA TYR A 277 -24.65 12.26 -10.85
C TYR A 277 -25.76 12.33 -11.91
N ILE A 278 -27.03 12.21 -11.50
CA ILE A 278 -28.20 12.32 -12.37
C ILE A 278 -28.24 13.68 -13.08
N ARG A 279 -28.16 14.78 -12.33
CA ARG A 279 -28.22 16.13 -12.91
C ARG A 279 -27.05 16.41 -13.84
N SER A 280 -25.84 16.04 -13.44
CA SER A 280 -24.62 16.25 -14.23
C SER A 280 -24.69 15.51 -15.56
N SER A 281 -25.05 14.23 -15.50
CA SER A 281 -25.11 13.36 -16.67
C SER A 281 -26.22 13.77 -17.64
N LEU A 282 -27.43 14.09 -17.12
CA LEU A 282 -28.52 14.60 -17.95
C LEU A 282 -28.15 15.91 -18.65
N ARG A 283 -27.54 16.86 -17.93
CA ARG A 283 -27.10 18.14 -18.53
C ARG A 283 -26.13 17.92 -19.68
N THR A 284 -25.21 16.97 -19.53
CA THR A 284 -24.21 16.64 -20.56
C THR A 284 -24.88 16.00 -21.78
N ALA A 285 -25.74 15.00 -21.57
CA ALA A 285 -26.48 14.33 -22.63
C ALA A 285 -27.39 15.29 -23.43
N PHE A 286 -28.12 16.20 -22.74
CA PHE A 286 -28.94 17.21 -23.40
C PHE A 286 -28.11 18.18 -24.26
N ALA A 287 -26.94 18.60 -23.77
CA ALA A 287 -26.05 19.48 -24.51
C ALA A 287 -25.52 18.82 -25.80
N GLN A 288 -25.21 17.52 -25.75
CA GLN A 288 -24.77 16.76 -26.93
C GLN A 288 -25.89 16.53 -27.95
N ALA A 289 -27.10 16.21 -27.49
CA ALA A 289 -28.26 15.99 -28.37
C ALA A 289 -28.78 17.27 -29.06
N SER A 290 -28.35 18.44 -28.59
CA SER A 290 -28.73 19.74 -29.15
C SER A 290 -27.70 20.30 -30.16
N LEU A 291 -26.64 19.55 -30.44
CA LEU A 291 -25.60 19.85 -31.45
C LEU A 291 -25.85 19.04 -32.73
#